data_AF-A0ABD0N134-F1
#
_entry.id   AF-A0ABD0N134-F1
#
_cell.length_a   1.000
_cell.length_b   1.000
_cell.length_c   1.000
_cell.angle_alpha   90.00
_cell.angle_beta   90.00
_cell.angle_gamma   90.00
#
_symmetry.space_group_name_H-M   'P 1'
#
loop_
_entity.id
_entity.type
_entity.pdbx_description
1 polymer ?
#
loop_
_entity_poly.entity_id
_entity_poly.type
_entity_poly.pdbx_seq_one_letter_code
_entity_poly.pdbx_strand_id
1 'polypeptide(L)' 'VCGLCGNFDGNANNDFMKLNGEVVTDPEDFGNSWKMDPNCPDVINVKHPCEANPHRRAWA' A
#
# COMPACT_ATOMS: atom_id res chain seq x y z
N VAL A 1 5.02 -14.28 10.43
CA VAL A 1 5.59 -12.95 10.11
C VAL A 1 4.44 -12.02 9.75
N CYS A 2 4.63 -10.70 9.75
CA CYS A 2 3.60 -9.75 9.32
C CYS A 2 4.26 -8.41 8.96
N GLY A 3 3.57 -7.62 8.14
CA GLY A 3 4.05 -6.32 7.68
C GLY A 3 3.60 -6.05 6.25
N LEU A 4 4.22 -5.06 5.63
CA LEU A 4 3.96 -4.68 4.23
C LEU A 4 4.23 -5.82 3.22
N CYS A 5 4.97 -6.85 3.61
CA CYS A 5 5.27 -8.03 2.78
C CYS A 5 4.32 -9.21 3.01
N GLY A 6 3.23 -9.02 3.75
CA GLY A 6 2.27 -10.08 4.04
C GLY A 6 2.64 -10.96 5.24
N ASN A 7 1.96 -12.10 5.36
CA ASN A 7 2.07 -12.99 6.53
C ASN A 7 2.79 -14.33 6.24
N PHE A 8 3.08 -14.61 4.97
CA PHE A 8 3.77 -15.81 4.48
C PHE A 8 3.07 -17.14 4.82
N ASP A 9 1.74 -17.19 4.76
CA ASP A 9 0.95 -18.41 4.98
C ASP A 9 0.60 -19.18 3.68
N GLY A 10 0.96 -18.63 2.52
CA GLY A 10 0.67 -19.18 1.20
C GLY A 10 -0.66 -18.70 0.58
N ASN A 11 -1.42 -17.84 1.27
CA ASN A 11 -2.66 -17.25 0.81
C ASN A 11 -2.52 -15.74 0.55
N ALA A 12 -2.19 -15.37 -0.68
CA ALA A 12 -2.01 -13.96 -1.05
C ALA A 12 -3.26 -13.07 -0.83
N ASN A 13 -4.46 -13.67 -0.68
CA ASN A 13 -5.70 -12.90 -0.48
C ASN A 13 -5.81 -12.26 0.90
N ASN A 14 -4.98 -12.67 1.88
CA ASN A 14 -4.99 -12.11 3.23
C ASN A 14 -3.71 -11.33 3.57
N ASP A 15 -2.83 -11.09 2.60
CA ASP A 15 -1.56 -10.38 2.83
C ASP A 15 -1.79 -8.92 3.23
N PHE A 16 -2.92 -8.32 2.84
CA PHE A 16 -3.34 -6.98 3.27
C PHE A 16 -3.98 -6.99 4.67
N MET A 17 -3.29 -7.61 5.63
CA MET A 17 -3.67 -7.68 7.03
C MET A 17 -3.05 -6.53 7.83
N LYS A 18 -3.89 -5.72 8.48
CA LYS A 18 -3.48 -4.64 9.37
C LYS A 18 -2.90 -5.18 10.68
N LEU A 19 -2.25 -4.31 11.46
CA LEU A 19 -1.74 -4.62 12.81
C LEU A 19 -2.80 -5.14 13.79
N ASN A 20 -4.07 -4.75 13.61
CA ASN A 20 -5.19 -5.20 14.44
C ASN A 20 -5.80 -6.54 13.96
N GLY A 21 -5.24 -7.16 12.91
CA GLY A 21 -5.73 -8.43 12.34
C GLY A 21 -6.88 -8.28 11.33
N GLU A 22 -7.35 -7.06 11.07
CA GLU A 22 -8.33 -6.80 10.03
C GLU A 22 -7.70 -6.96 8.64
N VAL A 23 -8.39 -7.64 7.73
CA VAL A 23 -7.98 -7.78 6.32
C VAL A 23 -8.75 -6.76 5.49
N VAL A 24 -8.02 -5.97 4.70
CA VAL A 24 -8.60 -4.95 3.82
C VAL A 24 -8.24 -5.20 2.36
N THR A 25 -9.01 -4.59 1.46
CA THR A 25 -8.77 -4.71 0.01
C THR A 25 -8.06 -3.51 -0.58
N ASP A 26 -8.09 -2.37 0.12
CA ASP A 26 -7.48 -1.14 -0.33
C ASP A 26 -5.98 -1.09 0.06
N PRO A 27 -5.07 -0.94 -0.92
CA PRO A 27 -3.64 -0.93 -0.64
C PRO A 27 -3.17 0.32 0.10
N GLU A 28 -3.87 1.45 -0.03
CA GLU A 28 -3.53 2.69 0.67
C GLU A 28 -3.90 2.58 2.14
N ASP A 29 -5.11 2.08 2.47
CA ASP A 29 -5.53 1.79 3.85
C ASP A 29 -4.60 0.77 4.51
N PHE A 30 -4.26 -0.32 3.79
CA PHE A 30 -3.28 -1.29 4.27
C PHE A 30 -1.92 -0.63 4.57
N GLY A 31 -1.34 0.07 3.60
CA GLY A 31 -0.02 0.70 3.73
C GLY A 31 0.04 1.74 4.85
N ASN A 32 -0.98 2.60 4.94
CA ASN A 32 -1.08 3.64 5.96
C ASN A 32 -1.20 3.03 7.37
N SER A 33 -1.86 1.87 7.52
CA SER A 33 -1.99 1.19 8.82
C SER A 33 -0.65 0.74 9.40
N TRP A 34 0.37 0.51 8.55
CA TRP A 34 1.70 0.04 8.94
C TRP A 34 2.70 1.17 9.23
N LYS A 35 2.25 2.43 9.33
CA LYS A 35 3.13 3.55 9.68
C LYS A 35 3.68 3.40 11.11
N MET A 36 4.98 3.65 11.26
CA MET A 36 5.64 3.60 12.57
C MET A 36 5.44 4.88 13.38
N ASP A 37 5.44 6.03 12.71
CA ASP A 37 5.19 7.33 13.33
C ASP A 37 3.75 7.76 13.01
N PRO A 38 2.87 7.97 14.01
CA PRO A 38 1.52 8.44 13.78
C PRO A 38 1.45 9.83 13.15
N ASN A 39 2.51 10.63 13.24
CA ASN A 39 2.60 11.95 12.60
C ASN A 39 2.88 11.88 11.10
N CYS A 40 3.24 10.71 10.56
CA CYS A 40 3.35 10.54 9.12
C CYS A 40 1.96 10.75 8.47
N PRO A 41 1.88 11.57 7.40
CA PRO A 41 0.63 11.81 6.70
C PRO A 41 0.18 10.54 5.98
N ASP A 42 -1.14 10.39 5.84
CA ASP A 42 -1.72 9.29 5.09
C ASP A 42 -1.64 9.56 3.58
N VAL A 43 -1.38 8.49 2.82
CA VAL A 43 -1.49 8.51 1.36
C VAL A 43 -2.95 8.32 0.98
N ILE A 44 -3.51 9.26 0.21
CA ILE A 44 -4.94 9.31 -0.16
C ILE A 44 -5.20 9.50 -1.66
N ASN A 45 -4.15 9.72 -2.45
CA ASN A 45 -4.29 9.98 -3.88
C ASN A 45 -3.00 9.65 -4.63
N VAL A 46 -2.80 8.37 -4.95
CA VAL A 46 -1.67 7.94 -5.77
C VAL A 46 -1.92 8.30 -7.24
N LYS A 47 -1.42 9.46 -7.67
CA LYS A 47 -1.52 9.89 -9.06
C LYS A 47 -0.64 9.03 -9.97
N HIS A 48 -1.22 8.54 -11.07
CA HIS A 48 -0.47 7.76 -12.05
C HIS A 48 0.68 8.59 -12.66
N PRO A 49 1.95 8.16 -12.55
CA PRO A 49 3.09 8.95 -13.00
C PRO A 49 3.05 9.33 -14.48
N CYS A 50 2.51 8.47 -15.34
CA CYS A 50 2.38 8.74 -16.77
C CYS A 50 1.30 9.78 -17.09
N GLU A 51 0.35 10.04 -16.19
CA GLU A 51 -0.61 11.15 -16.34
C GLU A 51 -0.05 12.45 -15.79
N ALA A 52 0.73 12.39 -14.70
CA ALA A 52 1.44 13.53 -14.17
C ALA A 52 2.55 14.03 -15.11
N ASN A 53 3.20 13.12 -15.84
CA ASN A 53 4.30 13.43 -16.75
C ASN A 53 4.08 12.78 -18.14
N PRO A 54 3.11 13.26 -18.95
CA PRO A 54 2.79 12.65 -20.24
C PRO A 54 3.96 12.64 -21.21
N HIS A 55 4.85 13.63 -21.13
CA HIS A 55 6.05 13.72 -21.97
C HIS A 55 7.05 12.57 -21.75
N ARG A 56 7.00 11.87 -20.60
CA ARG A 56 7.87 10.72 -20.32
C ARG A 56 7.30 9.38 -20.80
N ARG A 57 6.02 9.34 -21.23
CA ARG A 57 5.35 8.09 -21.64
C ARG A 57 6.06 7.33 -22.75
N ALA A 58 6.72 8.04 -23.65
CA ALA A 58 7.36 7.41 -24.81
C ALA A 58 8.74 6.78 -24.48
N TRP A 59 9.34 7.10 -23.33
CA TRP A 59 10.70 6.69 -22.98
C TRP A 59 10.78 5.71 -21.81
N ALA A 60 9.83 5.80 -20.88
CA ALA A 60 9.75 4.94 -19.70
C ALA A 60 9.08 3.59 -20.00
#